data_AF-J3QLK4-F1
#
_entry.id   AF-J3QLK4-F1
#
_cell.length_a   1.000
_cell.length_b   1.000
_cell.length_c   1.000
_cell.angle_alpha   90.00
_cell.angle_beta   90.00
_cell.angle_gamma   90.00
#
_symmetry.space_group_name_H-M   'P 1'
#
loop_
_entity.id
_entity.type
_entity.pdbx_description
1 polymer ?
#
loop_
_entity_poly.entity_id
_entity_poly.type
_entity_poly.pdbx_seq_one_letter_code
_entity_poly.pdbx_strand_id
1 'polypeptide(L)'
;MQEHKLKVARLDNIFLTRMHWSNVGGLSGMILTLKETGLPKCVLSGPPQLEKYLEAIKIFSGPLKGIELAVRPHSAPEYEDETMTVYQIPIHSVSQRRGVRDSSLVVAFISSLKERKLLGAQSKGDGPPSWDSCHRSHHCCCQGREKH
;
A
#
# COMPACT_ATOMS: atom_id res chain seq x y z
N MET A 1 9.79 -9.95 -10.37
CA MET A 1 9.03 -10.07 -9.10
C MET A 1 9.66 -11.06 -8.11
N GLN A 2 10.59 -11.92 -8.54
CA GLN A 2 11.23 -12.97 -7.72
C GLN A 2 12.49 -12.50 -6.95
N GLU A 3 12.90 -11.23 -7.10
CA GLU A 3 14.21 -10.74 -6.62
C GLU A 3 14.16 -10.02 -5.25
N HIS A 4 12.97 -9.55 -4.83
CA HIS A 4 12.77 -9.02 -3.49
C HIS A 4 11.73 -9.87 -2.78
N LYS A 5 12.09 -10.50 -1.66
CA LYS A 5 11.20 -11.29 -0.79
C LYS A 5 10.17 -10.38 -0.09
N LEU A 6 9.31 -9.74 -0.88
CA LEU A 6 8.11 -9.10 -0.37
C LEU A 6 7.23 -10.21 0.18
N LYS A 7 6.79 -10.07 1.44
CA LYS A 7 5.80 -10.98 2.02
C LYS A 7 4.46 -10.67 1.36
N VAL A 8 4.23 -11.25 0.19
CA VAL A 8 3.00 -11.16 -0.60
C VAL A 8 1.76 -11.56 0.21
N ALA A 9 1.96 -12.31 1.30
CA ALA A 9 0.95 -12.68 2.28
C ALA A 9 0.23 -11.52 3.03
N ARG A 10 0.68 -10.26 2.89
CA ARG A 10 0.03 -9.09 3.52
C ARG A 10 -0.46 -8.04 2.51
N LEU A 11 -0.56 -8.40 1.24
CA LEU A 11 -0.97 -7.47 0.19
C LEU A 11 -2.49 -7.52 0.02
N ASP A 12 -3.18 -6.67 0.79
CA ASP A 12 -4.65 -6.68 0.85
C ASP A 12 -5.29 -5.65 -0.08
N ASN A 13 -4.54 -4.61 -0.50
CA ASN A 13 -5.06 -3.50 -1.30
C ASN A 13 -4.14 -3.18 -2.50
N ILE A 14 -4.73 -3.12 -3.70
CA ILE A 14 -4.06 -2.70 -4.95
C ILE A 14 -4.75 -1.45 -5.47
N PHE A 15 -3.97 -0.38 -5.67
CA PHE A 15 -4.47 0.88 -6.23
C PHE A 15 -3.94 1.06 -7.65
N LEU A 16 -4.84 1.14 -8.63
CA LEU A 16 -4.53 1.32 -10.04
C LEU A 16 -4.85 2.73 -10.48
N THR A 17 -3.85 3.44 -10.98
CA THR A 17 -4.00 4.83 -11.41
C THR A 17 -4.56 4.97 -12.83
N ARG A 18 -4.17 4.07 -13.73
CA ARG A 18 -4.57 4.08 -15.14
C ARG A 18 -4.78 2.68 -15.69
N MET A 19 -5.86 2.50 -16.45
CA MET A 19 -6.12 1.31 -17.24
C MET A 19 -5.35 1.36 -18.57
N HIS A 20 -4.13 0.82 -18.57
CA HIS A 20 -3.29 0.67 -19.76
C HIS A 20 -2.62 -0.71 -19.75
N TRP A 21 -2.45 -1.35 -20.91
CA TRP A 21 -1.92 -2.72 -21.02
C TRP A 21 -0.57 -2.90 -20.33
N SER A 22 0.33 -1.91 -20.46
CA SER A 22 1.63 -1.90 -19.77
C SER A 22 1.52 -1.95 -18.24
N ASN A 23 0.42 -1.48 -17.65
CA ASN A 23 0.21 -1.45 -16.21
C ASN A 23 -0.58 -2.68 -15.73
N VAL A 24 -1.57 -3.12 -16.51
CA VAL A 24 -2.50 -4.20 -16.10
C VAL A 24 -2.06 -5.59 -16.54
N GLY A 25 -1.19 -5.71 -17.55
CA GLY A 25 -0.78 -7.01 -18.09
C GLY A 25 -0.11 -7.92 -17.06
N GLY A 26 0.61 -7.34 -16.08
CA GLY A 26 1.19 -8.10 -14.96
C GLY A 26 0.21 -8.41 -13.82
N LEU A 27 -0.95 -7.73 -13.77
CA LEU A 27 -1.92 -7.88 -12.69
C LEU A 27 -2.60 -9.25 -12.73
N SER A 28 -2.88 -9.79 -13.90
CA SER A 28 -3.46 -11.13 -14.06
C SER A 28 -2.54 -12.22 -13.50
N GLY A 29 -1.25 -12.15 -13.84
CA GLY A 29 -0.23 -13.05 -13.29
C GLY A 29 -0.07 -12.89 -11.78
N MET A 30 -0.10 -11.66 -11.28
CA MET A 30 -0.03 -11.38 -9.84
C MET A 30 -1.23 -11.98 -9.09
N ILE A 31 -2.44 -11.84 -9.61
CA ILE A 31 -3.66 -12.43 -9.02
C ILE A 31 -3.55 -13.95 -8.92
N LEU A 32 -2.99 -14.61 -9.94
CA LEU A 32 -2.74 -16.06 -9.92
C LEU A 32 -1.71 -16.44 -8.84
N THR A 33 -0.62 -15.70 -8.70
CA THR A 33 0.36 -15.93 -7.63
C THR A 33 -0.24 -15.67 -6.24
N LEU A 34 -1.07 -14.64 -6.09
CA LEU A 34 -1.78 -14.33 -4.84
C LEU A 34 -2.73 -15.47 -4.44
N LYS A 35 -3.40 -16.08 -5.42
CA LYS A 35 -4.22 -17.29 -5.23
C LYS A 35 -3.38 -18.46 -4.73
N GLU A 36 -2.23 -18.75 -5.37
CA GLU A 36 -1.33 -19.83 -4.95
C GLU A 36 -0.74 -19.59 -3.54
N THR A 37 -0.55 -18.32 -3.17
CA THR A 37 -0.05 -17.93 -1.84
C THR A 37 -1.12 -18.09 -0.74
N GLY A 38 -2.39 -18.24 -1.10
CA GLY A 38 -3.49 -18.41 -0.15
C GLY A 38 -3.95 -17.10 0.50
N LEU A 39 -3.82 -15.96 -0.19
CA LEU A 39 -4.28 -14.67 0.33
C LEU A 39 -5.82 -14.64 0.37
N PRO A 40 -6.46 -14.39 1.53
CA PRO A 40 -7.91 -14.54 1.67
C PRO A 40 -8.70 -13.47 0.91
N LYS A 41 -8.23 -12.23 0.90
CA LYS A 41 -8.96 -11.09 0.34
C LYS A 41 -8.02 -10.05 -0.26
N CYS A 42 -8.30 -9.65 -1.50
CA CYS A 42 -7.59 -8.57 -2.18
C CYS A 42 -8.60 -7.56 -2.73
N VAL A 43 -8.46 -6.30 -2.33
CA VAL A 43 -9.31 -5.19 -2.76
C VAL A 43 -8.57 -4.40 -3.84
N LEU A 44 -9.18 -4.26 -5.01
CA LEU A 44 -8.63 -3.46 -6.10
C LEU A 44 -9.42 -2.16 -6.24
N SER A 45 -8.72 -1.03 -6.18
CA SER A 45 -9.28 0.30 -6.40
C SER A 45 -8.75 0.87 -7.70
N GLY A 46 -9.60 1.49 -8.51
CA GLY A 46 -9.16 2.09 -9.76
C GLY A 46 -10.28 2.61 -10.67
N PRO A 47 -9.95 2.87 -11.94
CA PRO A 47 -10.92 3.34 -12.94
C PRO A 47 -12.05 2.32 -13.17
N PRO A 48 -13.23 2.74 -13.63
CA PRO A 48 -14.40 1.88 -13.79
C PRO A 48 -14.20 0.72 -14.79
N GLN A 49 -13.21 0.81 -15.69
CA GLN A 49 -12.89 -0.27 -16.62
C GLN A 49 -12.23 -1.48 -15.92
N LEU A 50 -11.77 -1.33 -14.67
CA LEU A 50 -11.12 -2.39 -13.90
C LEU A 50 -12.06 -3.57 -13.63
N GLU A 51 -13.34 -3.31 -13.35
CA GLU A 51 -14.33 -4.38 -13.11
C GLU A 51 -14.43 -5.32 -14.32
N LYS A 52 -14.55 -4.73 -15.52
CA LYS A 52 -14.59 -5.49 -16.78
C LYS A 52 -13.31 -6.29 -17.02
N TYR A 53 -12.17 -5.71 -16.67
CA TYR A 53 -10.88 -6.39 -16.78
C TYR A 53 -10.79 -7.60 -15.83
N LEU A 54 -11.25 -7.46 -14.59
CA LEU A 54 -11.27 -8.56 -13.62
C LEU A 54 -12.24 -9.67 -14.02
N GLU A 55 -13.42 -9.33 -14.55
CA GLU A 55 -14.34 -10.32 -15.13
C GLU A 55 -13.67 -11.10 -16.29
N ALA A 56 -12.97 -10.41 -17.19
CA ALA A 56 -12.22 -11.08 -18.26
C ALA A 56 -11.11 -12.00 -17.72
N ILE A 57 -10.38 -11.58 -16.67
CA ILE A 57 -9.38 -12.43 -16.01
C ILE A 57 -10.02 -13.69 -15.41
N LYS A 58 -11.19 -13.57 -14.76
CA LYS A 58 -11.92 -14.73 -14.21
C LYS A 58 -12.30 -15.74 -15.28
N ILE A 59 -12.69 -15.26 -16.47
CA ILE A 59 -12.99 -16.14 -17.62
C ILE A 59 -11.72 -16.85 -18.10
N PHE A 60 -10.62 -16.10 -18.27
CA PHE A 60 -9.37 -16.65 -18.81
C PHE A 60 -8.65 -17.60 -17.83
N SER A 61 -8.64 -17.25 -16.55
CA SER A 61 -7.89 -17.94 -15.49
C SER A 61 -8.68 -19.07 -14.83
N GLY A 62 -9.94 -19.24 -15.21
CA GLY A 62 -10.87 -20.15 -14.56
C GLY A 62 -11.29 -19.71 -13.16
N PRO A 63 -11.99 -20.57 -12.41
CA PRO A 63 -12.50 -20.24 -11.09
C PRO A 63 -11.38 -19.83 -10.13
N LEU A 64 -11.39 -18.57 -9.69
CA LEU A 64 -10.49 -18.04 -8.66
C LEU A 64 -10.98 -18.45 -7.25
N LYS A 65 -11.30 -19.74 -7.08
CA LYS A 65 -11.65 -20.30 -5.77
C LYS A 65 -10.44 -20.21 -4.85
N GLY A 66 -10.60 -19.57 -3.70
CA GLY A 66 -9.54 -19.40 -2.69
C GLY A 66 -9.04 -17.96 -2.50
N ILE A 67 -9.44 -17.01 -3.35
CA ILE A 67 -9.14 -15.58 -3.18
C ILE A 67 -10.39 -14.73 -3.41
N GLU A 68 -10.75 -13.89 -2.45
CA GLU A 68 -11.84 -12.93 -2.60
C GLU A 68 -11.31 -11.65 -3.26
N LEU A 69 -11.65 -11.44 -4.54
CA LEU A 69 -11.33 -10.20 -5.26
C LEU A 69 -12.51 -9.22 -5.16
N ALA A 70 -12.33 -8.14 -4.41
CA ALA A 70 -13.30 -7.07 -4.29
C ALA A 70 -12.87 -5.86 -5.12
N VAL A 71 -13.79 -5.21 -5.82
CA VAL A 71 -13.51 -3.96 -6.52
C VAL A 71 -14.11 -2.80 -5.75
N ARG A 72 -13.29 -1.78 -5.55
CA ARG A 72 -13.71 -0.52 -4.94
C ARG A 72 -13.80 0.56 -6.02
N PRO A 73 -14.98 1.17 -6.22
CA PRO A 73 -15.14 2.20 -7.23
C PRO A 73 -14.40 3.47 -6.83
N HIS A 74 -13.96 4.23 -7.84
CA HIS A 74 -13.29 5.53 -7.64
C HIS A 74 -14.16 6.59 -6.95
N SER A 75 -15.50 6.42 -6.97
CA SER A 75 -16.47 7.28 -6.27
C SER A 75 -16.67 6.90 -4.80
N ALA A 76 -16.07 5.80 -4.34
CA ALA A 76 -16.10 5.41 -2.93
C ALA A 76 -15.32 6.44 -2.08
N PRO A 77 -15.62 6.54 -0.78
CA PRO A 77 -14.88 7.40 0.14
C PRO A 77 -13.37 7.09 0.17
N GLU A 78 -12.60 7.84 0.93
CA GLU A 78 -11.17 7.60 1.11
C GLU A 78 -10.94 6.22 1.74
N TYR A 79 -9.84 5.55 1.40
CA TYR A 79 -9.48 4.30 2.07
C TYR A 79 -8.68 4.64 3.32
N GLU A 80 -9.13 4.20 4.48
CA GLU A 80 -8.44 4.46 5.75
C GLU A 80 -8.03 3.14 6.39
N ASP A 81 -6.74 3.03 6.70
CA ASP A 81 -6.13 1.92 7.42
C ASP A 81 -5.55 2.42 8.77
N GLU A 82 -5.07 1.51 9.60
CA GLU A 82 -4.32 1.84 10.83
C GLU A 82 -3.09 2.70 10.54
N THR A 83 -2.48 2.51 9.36
CA THR A 83 -1.20 3.13 9.01
C THR A 83 -1.32 4.38 8.16
N MET A 84 -2.33 4.45 7.28
CA MET A 84 -2.44 5.53 6.30
C MET A 84 -3.88 5.76 5.84
N THR A 85 -4.14 6.97 5.35
CA THR A 85 -5.37 7.35 4.66
C THR A 85 -5.04 7.63 3.19
N VAL A 86 -5.78 7.02 2.27
CA VAL A 86 -5.59 7.13 0.82
C VAL A 86 -6.79 7.84 0.20
N TYR A 87 -6.51 9.03 -0.33
CA TYR A 87 -7.47 9.88 -1.02
C TYR A 87 -7.52 9.55 -2.51
N GLN A 88 -8.72 9.49 -3.08
CA GLN A 88 -8.92 9.21 -4.50
C GLN A 88 -9.26 10.52 -5.24
N ILE A 89 -8.48 10.86 -6.26
CA ILE A 89 -8.68 12.07 -7.06
C ILE A 89 -8.91 11.67 -8.52
N PRO A 90 -10.15 11.71 -9.03
CA PRO A 90 -10.43 11.46 -10.43
C PRO A 90 -9.89 12.61 -11.29
N ILE A 91 -9.06 12.29 -12.26
CA ILE A 91 -8.48 13.20 -13.26
C ILE A 91 -9.11 12.89 -14.61
N HIS A 92 -9.88 13.84 -15.12
CA HIS A 92 -10.50 13.76 -16.44
C HIS A 92 -9.57 14.37 -17.49
N SER A 93 -9.26 13.63 -18.55
CA SER A 93 -8.54 14.19 -19.70
C SER A 93 -9.45 15.15 -20.46
N VAL A 94 -9.01 16.39 -20.64
CA VAL A 94 -9.69 17.38 -21.49
C VAL A 94 -9.19 17.24 -22.93
N SER A 95 -9.44 16.09 -23.57
CA SER A 95 -9.07 15.89 -24.98
C SER A 95 -10.23 16.29 -25.90
N GLN A 96 -10.30 17.58 -26.23
CA GLN A 96 -11.17 18.12 -27.27
C GLN A 96 -10.62 17.75 -28.67
N ARG A 97 -10.66 16.47 -29.06
CA ARG A 97 -10.41 16.07 -30.46
C ARG A 97 -11.59 15.26 -30.98
N ARG A 98 -12.42 15.94 -31.78
CA ARG A 98 -13.41 15.43 -32.74
C ARG A 98 -14.14 14.14 -32.31
N GLY A 99 -15.28 14.30 -31.65
CA GLY A 99 -16.42 13.37 -31.76
C GLY A 99 -16.34 12.03 -31.01
N VAL A 100 -15.20 11.65 -30.45
CA VAL A 100 -15.07 10.43 -29.64
C VAL A 100 -14.92 10.82 -28.17
N ARG A 101 -15.91 10.49 -27.33
CA ARG A 101 -15.80 10.59 -25.86
C ARG A 101 -14.88 9.49 -25.37
N ASP A 102 -13.57 9.67 -25.50
CA ASP A 102 -12.62 8.81 -24.81
C ASP A 102 -12.61 9.23 -23.33
N SER A 103 -13.44 8.57 -22.53
CA SER A 103 -13.51 8.76 -21.08
C SER A 103 -12.29 8.10 -20.42
N SER A 104 -11.08 8.50 -20.81
CA SER A 104 -9.84 8.05 -20.17
C SER A 104 -9.71 8.69 -18.80
N LEU A 105 -10.51 8.18 -17.86
CA LEU A 105 -10.47 8.53 -16.46
C LEU A 105 -9.18 7.95 -15.85
N VAL A 106 -8.32 8.84 -15.40
CA VAL A 106 -7.14 8.49 -14.59
C VAL A 106 -7.50 8.78 -13.15
N VAL A 107 -7.18 7.89 -12.22
CA VAL A 107 -7.39 8.13 -10.79
C VAL A 107 -6.03 8.33 -10.15
N ALA A 108 -5.81 9.47 -9.52
CA ALA A 108 -4.64 9.70 -8.68
C ALA A 108 -4.96 9.31 -7.24
N PHE A 109 -3.94 8.83 -6.52
CA PHE A 109 -4.05 8.48 -5.10
C PHE A 109 -3.05 9.30 -4.29
N ILE A 110 -3.53 9.95 -3.23
CA ILE A 110 -2.66 10.61 -2.25
C ILE A 110 -2.70 9.79 -0.98
N SER A 111 -1.56 9.27 -0.53
CA SER A 111 -1.43 8.55 0.73
C SER A 111 -0.90 9.48 1.82
N SER A 112 -1.70 9.73 2.85
CA SER A 112 -1.31 10.42 4.07
C SER A 112 -0.98 9.39 5.15
N LEU A 113 0.24 9.38 5.65
CA LEU A 113 0.65 8.45 6.71
C LEU A 113 0.16 8.97 8.07
N LYS A 114 -0.46 8.10 8.86
CA LYS A 114 -0.82 8.43 10.24
C LYS A 114 0.42 8.35 11.11
N GLU A 115 0.70 9.41 11.87
CA GLU A 115 1.73 9.36 12.89
C GLU A 115 1.32 8.34 13.97
N ARG A 116 2.19 7.35 14.19
CA ARG A 116 2.07 6.50 15.38
C ARG A 116 2.33 7.37 16.59
N LYS A 117 1.26 7.78 17.28
CA LYS A 117 1.38 8.18 18.67
C LYS A 117 1.84 6.96 19.45
N LEU A 118 3.12 6.93 19.83
CA LEU A 118 3.66 6.00 20.82
C LEU A 118 2.94 6.27 22.16
N LEU A 119 1.77 5.70 22.35
CA LEU A 119 1.08 5.71 23.63
C LEU A 119 1.76 4.66 24.51
N GLY A 120 2.63 5.11 25.42
CA GLY A 120 3.12 4.26 26.50
C GLY A 120 4.42 4.64 27.19
N ALA A 121 4.68 5.91 27.50
CA ALA A 121 5.47 6.23 28.69
C ALA A 121 4.50 6.69 29.77
N GLN A 122 3.95 5.70 30.48
CA GLN A 122 3.09 5.93 31.64
C GLN A 122 4.01 6.38 32.78
N SER A 123 4.18 7.69 32.96
CA SER A 123 4.86 8.25 34.13
C SER A 123 3.96 8.03 35.35
N LYS A 124 4.08 6.87 35.99
CA LYS A 124 3.81 6.74 37.43
C LYS A 124 4.84 7.62 38.14
N GLY A 125 4.35 8.52 38.99
CA GLY A 125 5.16 9.54 39.64
C GLY A 125 6.26 8.94 40.51
N ASP A 126 7.38 9.64 40.53
CA ASP A 126 8.18 9.93 41.72
C ASP A 126 8.88 11.28 41.46
N GLY A 127 9.06 12.06 42.52
CA GLY A 127 9.44 13.48 42.49
C GLY A 127 10.78 13.78 41.80
N PRO A 128 11.14 15.07 41.64
CA PRO A 128 12.36 15.45 40.94
C PRO A 128 13.60 14.96 41.69
N PRO A 129 14.51 14.19 41.07
CA PRO A 129 15.83 13.98 41.64
C PRO A 129 16.64 15.27 41.49
N SER A 130 17.22 15.71 42.60
CA SER A 130 18.11 16.86 42.72
C SER A 130 19.31 16.76 41.77
N TRP A 131 19.64 17.88 41.14
CA TRP A 131 20.70 18.07 40.13
C TRP A 131 22.14 18.10 40.68
N ASP A 132 22.44 17.34 41.72
CA ASP A 132 23.77 17.33 42.34
C ASP A 132 24.28 15.90 42.54
N SER A 133 24.90 15.33 41.50
CA SER A 133 26.05 14.39 41.59
C SER A 133 26.16 13.49 40.37
N CYS A 134 26.78 13.98 39.29
CA CYS A 134 27.58 13.10 38.41
C CYS A 134 28.61 13.91 37.61
N HIS A 135 29.41 14.72 38.32
CA HIS A 135 30.69 15.18 37.81
C HIS A 135 31.77 14.27 38.41
N ARG A 136 32.58 13.66 37.54
CA ARG A 136 33.75 12.79 37.80
C ARG A 136 33.49 11.28 37.86
N SER A 137 33.56 10.66 36.68
CA SER A 137 34.63 9.69 36.43
C SER A 137 34.91 9.58 34.94
N HIS A 138 36.01 10.18 34.53
CA HIS A 138 36.74 9.82 33.32
C HIS A 138 37.28 8.39 33.49
N HIS A 139 36.93 7.46 32.61
CA HIS A 139 37.84 6.49 31.93
C HIS A 139 37.07 5.26 31.41
N CYS A 140 37.53 4.76 30.24
CA CYS A 140 37.17 3.50 29.56
C CYS A 140 35.78 3.46 28.90
N CYS A 141 35.58 3.08 27.63
CA CYS A 141 36.42 2.29 26.74
C CYS A 141 36.02 2.60 25.27
N CYS A 142 36.93 3.17 24.49
CA CYS A 142 36.81 3.26 23.03
C CYS A 142 38.16 2.85 22.45
N GLN A 143 38.41 1.54 22.39
CA GLN A 143 39.47 0.96 21.56
C GLN A 143 38.98 -0.39 21.01
N GLY A 144 38.98 -0.49 19.69
CA GLY A 144 38.64 -1.68 18.91
C GLY A 144 38.95 -1.41 17.45
N ARG A 145 40.25 -1.32 17.12
CA ARG A 145 40.82 -1.24 15.77
C ARG A 145 41.88 -2.34 15.65
N GLU A 146 41.79 -3.17 14.62
CA GLU A 146 42.88 -3.80 13.81
C GLU A 146 42.30 -5.02 13.06
N LYS A 147 42.21 -5.00 11.72
CA LYS A 147 43.23 -5.28 10.69
C LYS A 147 43.81 -6.70 10.75
N HIS A 148 43.46 -7.49 9.73
CA HIS A 148 44.39 -8.35 8.99
C HIS A 148 43.96 -8.39 7.53
#